data_AF-B0XAX3-F1
#
_entry.id   AF-B0XAX3-F1
#
_cell.length_a   1.000
_cell.length_b   1.000
_cell.length_c   1.000
_cell.angle_alpha   90.00
_cell.angle_beta   90.00
_cell.angle_gamma   90.00
#
_symmetry.space_group_name_H-M   'P 1'
#
loop_
_entity.id
_entity.type
_entity.pdbx_description
1 polymer ?
#
loop_
_entity_poly.entity_id
_entity_poly.type
_entity_poly.pdbx_seq_one_letter_code
_entity_poly.pdbx_strand_id
1 'polypeptide(L)' 'MFVLSRRRMLPPRAYTAAAAVATVGWMQVLLGITTLLTYVPVPLAASHQSGSLLLLSMAIWLTHEMKLVRRLPK' A
#
# COMPACT_ATOMS: atom_id res chain seq x y z
N MET A 1 8.54 -0.62 -5.10
CA MET A 1 7.63 -1.78 -5.26
C MET A 1 6.88 -1.75 -6.60
N PHE A 2 5.98 -0.79 -6.88
CA PHE A 2 5.22 -0.74 -8.14
C PHE A 2 6.08 -0.73 -9.41
N VAL A 3 7.14 0.10 -9.45
CA VAL A 3 8.04 0.17 -10.62
C VAL A 3 8.74 -1.17 -10.90
N LEU A 4 9.05 -1.93 -9.85
CA LEU A 4 9.67 -3.26 -9.96
C LEU A 4 8.66 -4.31 -10.43
N SER A 5 7.38 -4.17 -10.06
CA SER A 5 6.32 -5.09 -10.51
C SER A 5 6.15 -5.00 -12.03
N ARG A 6 6.27 -3.80 -12.64
CA ARG A 6 6.17 -3.58 -14.10
C ARG A 6 7.21 -4.31 -14.92
N ARG A 7 8.28 -4.80 -14.30
CA ARG A 7 9.33 -5.60 -14.97
C ARG A 7 9.05 -7.10 -14.90
N ARG A 8 7.93 -7.54 -14.32
CA ARG A 8 7.59 -8.95 -14.10
C ARG A 8 6.23 -9.28 -14.72
N MET A 9 6.05 -10.49 -15.26
CA MET A 9 4.73 -10.96 -15.68
C MET A 9 3.90 -11.25 -14.43
N LEU A 10 2.99 -10.33 -14.11
CA LEU A 10 2.06 -10.42 -12.99
C LEU A 10 0.63 -10.31 -13.53
N PRO A 11 -0.37 -10.94 -12.89
CA PRO A 11 -1.75 -10.79 -13.27
C PRO A 11 -2.19 -9.34 -13.02
N PRO A 12 -3.19 -8.86 -13.78
CA PRO A 12 -3.67 -7.47 -13.67
C PRO A 12 -4.02 -7.05 -12.24
N ARG A 13 -4.57 -7.97 -11.42
CA ARG A 13 -4.94 -7.71 -10.02
C ARG A 13 -3.74 -7.50 -9.09
N ALA A 14 -2.62 -8.16 -9.33
CA ALA A 14 -1.40 -7.93 -8.58
C ALA A 14 -0.81 -6.55 -8.88
N TYR A 15 -0.96 -6.08 -10.12
CA TYR A 15 -0.58 -4.71 -10.50
C TYR A 15 -1.42 -3.66 -9.79
N THR A 16 -2.76 -3.84 -9.73
CA THR A 16 -3.64 -2.91 -9.01
C THR A 16 -3.33 -2.90 -7.52
N ALA A 17 -3.10 -4.07 -6.91
CA ALA A 17 -2.73 -4.15 -5.49
C ALA A 17 -1.38 -3.46 -5.22
N ALA A 18 -0.38 -3.64 -6.11
CA ALA A 18 0.92 -2.98 -5.98
C ALA A 18 0.83 -1.46 -6.14
N ALA A 19 -0.02 -0.97 -7.05
CA ALA A 19 -0.30 0.46 -7.21
C ALA A 19 -0.99 1.02 -5.96
N ALA A 20 -2.00 0.32 -5.44
CA ALA A 20 -2.72 0.73 -4.23
C ALA A 20 -1.79 0.86 -3.01
N VAL A 21 -0.93 -0.14 -2.77
CA VAL A 21 0.09 -0.09 -1.71
C VAL A 21 1.02 1.12 -1.89
N ALA A 22 1.47 1.40 -3.11
CA ALA A 22 2.35 2.55 -3.37
C ALA A 22 1.64 3.89 -3.12
N THR A 23 0.40 4.04 -3.57
CA THR A 23 -0.37 5.28 -3.40
C THR A 23 -0.69 5.55 -1.94
N VAL A 24 -1.22 4.55 -1.22
CA VAL A 24 -1.52 4.68 0.22
C VAL A 24 -0.25 4.91 1.02
N GLY A 25 0.86 4.25 0.66
CA GLY A 25 2.16 4.45 1.31
C GLY A 25 2.67 5.90 1.19
N TRP A 26 2.55 6.53 0.02
CA TRP A 26 2.92 7.93 -0.14
C TRP A 26 1.99 8.88 0.61
N MET A 27 0.68 8.63 0.59
CA MET A 27 -0.28 9.39 1.38
C MET A 27 0.04 9.31 2.88
N GLN A 28 0.45 8.14 3.35
CA GLN A 28 0.84 7.90 4.74
C GLN A 28 2.06 8.74 5.15
N VAL A 29 3.09 8.79 4.29
CA VAL A 29 4.29 9.62 4.52
C VAL A 29 3.91 11.10 4.61
N LEU A 30 3.07 11.58 3.69
CA LEU A 30 2.62 12.98 3.70
C LEU A 30 1.80 13.29 4.96
N LEU A 31 0.89 12.40 5.36
CA LEU A 31 0.13 12.55 6.61
C LEU A 31 1.05 12.57 7.84
N GLY A 32 2.06 11.70 7.89
CA GLY A 32 3.02 11.63 9.00
C GLY A 32 3.89 12.89 9.11
N ILE A 33 4.27 13.49 7.99
CA ILE A 33 4.96 14.79 7.99
C ILE A 33 3.99 15.88 8.45
N THR A 34 2.76 15.87 7.94
CA THR A 34 1.73 16.88 8.29
C THR A 34 1.39 16.84 9.78
N THR A 35 1.33 15.67 10.41
CA THR A 35 1.07 15.55 11.86
C THR A 35 2.19 16.20 12.67
N LEU A 36 3.46 16.04 12.28
CA LEU A 36 4.58 16.68 12.94
C LEU A 36 4.53 18.21 12.80
N LEU A 37 4.27 18.71 11.59
CA LEU A 37 4.21 20.14 11.31
C LEU A 37 3.04 20.85 12.01
N THR A 38 1.98 20.11 12.37
CA THR A 38 0.78 20.64 13.01
C THR A 38 0.68 20.33 14.50
N TYR A 39 1.76 19.87 15.13
CA TYR A 39 1.81 19.51 16.56
C TYR A 39 0.84 18.39 16.96
N VAL A 40 0.78 17.34 16.14
CA VAL A 40 0.03 16.10 16.38
C VAL A 40 -1.46 16.35 16.72
N PRO A 41 -2.22 17.02 15.83
CA PRO A 41 -3.64 17.20 16.06
C PRO A 41 -4.35 15.85 15.95
N VAL A 42 -5.22 15.57 16.92
CA VAL A 42 -5.87 14.26 17.09
C VAL A 42 -6.52 13.73 15.80
N PRO A 43 -7.27 14.53 15.01
CA PRO A 43 -7.88 14.01 13.78
C PRO A 43 -6.85 13.54 12.76
N LEU A 44 -5.76 14.28 12.53
CA LEU A 44 -4.72 13.89 11.58
C LEU A 44 -3.92 12.68 12.09
N ALA A 45 -3.65 12.61 13.39
CA ALA A 45 -3.01 11.45 14.00
C ALA A 45 -3.88 10.20 13.88
N ALA A 46 -5.20 10.32 14.06
CA ALA A 46 -6.16 9.23 13.86
C ALA A 46 -6.22 8.80 12.38
N SER A 47 -6.26 9.75 11.43
CA SER A 47 -6.17 9.46 10.00
C SER A 47 -4.86 8.77 9.61
N HIS A 48 -3.74 9.14 10.24
CA HIS A 48 -2.46 8.46 10.05
C HIS A 48 -2.52 7.02 10.61
N GLN A 49 -3.06 6.79 11.80
CA GLN A 49 -3.18 5.44 12.36
C GLN A 49 -4.10 4.55 11.49
N SER A 50 -5.27 5.04 11.08
CA SER A 50 -6.17 4.30 10.20
C SER A 50 -5.60 4.07 8.80
N GLY A 51 -4.85 5.03 8.26
CA GLY A 51 -4.12 4.89 7.00
C GLY A 51 -3.07 3.77 7.05
N SER A 52 -2.41 3.55 8.20
CA SER A 52 -1.49 2.43 8.40
C SER A 52 -2.20 1.07 8.33
N LEU A 53 -3.41 0.96 8.88
CA LEU A 53 -4.24 -0.24 8.78
C LEU A 53 -4.69 -0.51 7.33
N LEU A 54 -5.07 0.54 6.61
CA LEU A 54 -5.41 0.44 5.19
C LEU A 54 -4.19 -0.03 4.37
N LEU A 55 -3.02 0.56 4.61
CA LEU A 55 -1.77 0.17 3.95
C LEU A 55 -1.43 -1.29 4.21
N LEU A 56 -1.54 -1.74 5.47
CA LEU A 56 -1.32 -3.13 5.84
C LEU A 56 -2.30 -4.07 5.13
N SER A 57 -3.58 -3.71 5.08
CA SER A 57 -4.62 -4.50 4.40
C SER A 57 -4.33 -4.65 2.91
N MET A 58 -3.91 -3.58 2.24
CA MET A 58 -3.50 -3.62 0.84
C MET A 58 -2.23 -4.46 0.62
N ALA A 59 -1.27 -4.41 1.55
CA ALA A 59 -0.06 -5.22 1.49
C ALA A 59 -0.34 -6.73 1.67
N ILE A 60 -1.27 -7.07 2.57
CA ILE A 60 -1.77 -8.44 2.74
C ILE A 60 -2.47 -8.89 1.45
N TRP A 61 -3.30 -8.05 0.85
CA TRP A 61 -3.96 -8.38 -0.43
C TRP A 61 -2.94 -8.61 -1.54
N LEU A 62 -1.95 -7.73 -1.71
CA LEU A 62 -0.87 -7.92 -2.68
C LEU A 62 -0.14 -9.25 -2.48
N THR A 63 0.12 -9.64 -1.23
CA THR A 63 0.77 -10.91 -0.89
C THR A 63 -0.08 -12.11 -1.32
N HIS A 64 -1.41 -12.04 -1.14
CA HIS A 64 -2.34 -13.08 -1.60
C HIS A 64 -2.33 -13.20 -3.12
N GLU A 65 -2.40 -12.08 -3.85
CA GLU A 65 -2.33 -12.07 -5.31
C GLU A 65 -1.00 -12.69 -5.78
N MET A 66 0.14 -12.31 -5.20
CA MET A 66 1.45 -12.86 -5.54
C MET A 66 1.56 -14.37 -5.25
N LYS A 67 0.93 -14.86 -4.18
CA LYS A 67 0.88 -16.29 -3.85
C LYS A 67 -0.01 -17.07 -4.84
N LEU A 68 -1.10 -16.46 -5.30
CA LEU A 68 -1.97 -17.05 -6.33
C LEU A 68 -1.24 -17.17 -7.68
N VAL A 69 -0.42 -16.17 -8.05
CA VAL A 69 0.44 -16.23 -9.25
C VAL A 69 1.34 -17.45 -9.24
N ARG A 70 1.94 -17.76 -8.10
CA ARG A 70 2.83 -18.92 -7.97
C ARG A 70 2.11 -20.26 -8.14
N ARG A 71 0.77 -20.30 -7.98
CA ARG A 71 -0.05 -21.51 -8.11
C ARG A 71 -0.70 -21.69 -9.48
N LEU A 72 -0.65 -20.69 -10.37
CA LEU A 72 -1.16 -20.83 -11.73
C LEU A 72 -0.23 -21.76 -12.53
N PRO A 73 -0.76 -22.81 -13.19
CA PRO A 73 0.04 -23.65 -14.09
C PRO A 73 0.55 -22.79 -15.26
N LYS A 74 1.80 -23.01 -15.65
CA LYS A 74 2.50 -22.29 -16.73
C LYS A 74 1.87 -22.54 -18.09
#